data_AF-A0A973FMK4-F1
#
_entry.id   AF-A0A973FMK4-F1
#
_cell.length_a   1.000
_cell.length_b   1.000
_cell.length_c   1.000
_cell.angle_alpha   90.00
_cell.angle_beta   90.00
_cell.angle_gamma   90.00
#
_symmetry.space_group_name_H-M   'P 1'
#
loop_
_entity.id
_entity.type
_entity.pdbx_description
1 polymer ?
#
loop_
_entity_poly.entity_id
_entity_poly.type
_entity_poly.pdbx_seq_one_letter_code
_entity_poly.pdbx_strand_id
1 'polypeptide(L)' 'SAALSYLPTPLLLLRTCKSDVAVGLNPARMAEAAGQDQAWLTGGRWGVVQLYTPAISDQD' A
#
# COMPACT_ATOMS: atom_id res chain seq x y z
N SER A 1 5.30 6.99 0.81
CA SER A 1 5.45 5.88 1.77
C SER A 1 6.94 5.69 2.03
N ALA A 2 7.40 5.85 3.27
CA ALA A 2 8.82 5.66 3.62
C ALA A 2 9.30 4.21 3.40
N ALA A 3 8.38 3.24 3.44
CA ALA A 3 8.68 1.83 3.29
C ALA A 3 9.26 1.45 1.92
N LEU A 4 9.11 2.30 0.89
CA LEU A 4 9.63 2.04 -0.46
C LEU A 4 10.75 3.02 -0.85
N SER A 5 11.20 3.90 0.05
CA SER A 5 12.17 4.96 -0.25
C SER A 5 13.57 4.46 -0.66
N TYR A 6 13.85 3.17 -0.50
CA TYR A 6 15.10 2.54 -0.97
C TYR A 6 15.08 2.19 -2.46
N LEU A 7 13.92 2.25 -3.12
CA LEU A 7 13.80 1.94 -4.55
C LEU A 7 14.14 3.17 -5.39
N PRO A 8 15.12 3.08 -6.32
CA PRO A 8 15.54 4.22 -7.12
C PRO A 8 14.62 4.51 -8.32
N THR A 9 13.62 3.67 -8.55
CA THR A 9 12.75 3.73 -9.74
C THR A 9 11.28 3.70 -9.35
N PRO A 10 10.38 4.25 -10.19
CA PRO A 10 8.95 4.08 -10.01
C PRO A 10 8.55 2.60 -9.91
N LEU A 11 7.59 2.30 -9.04
CA LEU A 11 7.06 0.94 -8.83
C LEU A 11 5.54 0.99 -8.68
N LEU A 12 4.84 0.11 -9.39
CA LEU A 12 3.41 -0.14 -9.21
C LEU A 12 3.21 -1.47 -8.47
N LEU A 13 2.64 -1.42 -7.27
CA LEU A 13 2.30 -2.60 -6.50
C LEU A 13 0.85 -2.99 -6.79
N LEU A 14 0.68 -4.20 -7.33
CA LEU A 14 -0.60 -4.86 -7.50
C LEU A 14 -0.61 -6.08 -6.58
N ARG A 15 -1.31 -5.99 -5.45
CA ARG A 15 -1.34 -7.09 -4.48
C ARG A 15 -2.73 -7.33 -3.95
N THR A 16 -3.01 -8.60 -3.69
CA THR A 16 -4.11 -8.99 -2.79
C THR A 16 -3.65 -8.89 -1.35
N CYS A 17 -4.57 -8.59 -0.44
CA CYS A 17 -4.31 -8.51 0.99
C CYS A 17 -4.30 -9.92 1.57
N LYS A 18 -3.10 -10.44 1.84
CA LYS A 18 -2.86 -11.78 2.44
C LYS A 18 -1.96 -11.73 3.68
N SER A 19 -1.77 -10.55 4.26
CA SER A 19 -0.93 -10.29 5.43
C SER A 19 -1.58 -9.19 6.26
N ASP A 20 -1.38 -9.25 7.57
CA ASP A 20 -1.76 -8.24 8.57
C ASP A 20 -1.10 -6.86 8.38
N VAL A 21 -0.21 -6.69 7.39
CA VAL A 21 0.48 -5.43 7.11
C VAL A 21 -0.17 -4.67 5.95
N ALA A 22 -0.53 -3.42 6.20
CA ALA A 22 -0.85 -2.44 5.17
C ALA A 22 -0.33 -1.04 5.55
N VAL A 23 0.46 -0.43 4.66
CA VAL A 23 1.08 0.88 4.86
C VAL A 23 0.75 1.82 3.70
N GLY A 24 0.77 3.13 3.97
CA GLY A 24 0.55 4.15 2.94
C GLY A 24 -0.87 4.18 2.38
N LEU A 25 -1.86 3.67 3.12
CA LEU A 25 -3.28 3.76 2.79
C LEU A 25 -3.96 4.83 3.65
N ASN A 26 -5.09 5.36 3.17
CA ASN A 26 -5.89 6.32 3.93
C ASN A 26 -6.51 5.61 5.16
N PRO A 27 -6.30 6.10 6.39
CA PRO A 27 -6.84 5.48 7.60
C PRO A 27 -8.37 5.32 7.60
N ALA A 28 -9.12 6.28 7.05
CA ALA A 28 -10.58 6.21 6.97
C ALA A 28 -11.05 5.05 6.08
N ARG A 29 -10.36 4.80 4.95
CA ARG A 29 -10.63 3.65 4.08
C ARG A 29 -10.31 2.33 4.76
N MET A 30 -9.23 2.29 5.54
CA MET A 30 -8.87 1.09 6.31
C MET A 30 -9.93 0.78 7.37
N ALA A 31 -10.43 1.79 8.07
CA ALA A 31 -11.52 1.63 9.04
C ALA A 31 -12.83 1.15 8.37
N GLU A 32 -13.16 1.71 7.21
CA GLU A 32 -14.30 1.28 6.39
C GLU A 32 -14.17 -0.22 5.99
N ALA A 33 -13.03 -0.63 5.45
CA ALA A 33 -12.78 -2.02 5.06
C ALA A 33 -12.83 -2.97 6.28
N ALA A 34 -12.25 -2.57 7.42
CA ALA A 34 -12.29 -3.36 8.66
C ALA A 34 -13.70 -3.51 9.23
N GLY A 35 -14.57 -2.50 9.06
CA GLY A 35 -15.98 -2.58 9.44
C GLY A 35 -16.81 -3.50 8.55
N GLN A 36 -16.43 -3.63 7.27
CA GLN A 36 -17.12 -4.50 6.30
C GLN A 36 -16.65 -5.96 6.37
N ASP A 37 -15.36 -6.18 6.61
CA ASP A 37 -14.75 -7.51 6.58
C ASP A 37 -13.61 -7.62 7.60
N GLN A 38 -13.82 -8.38 8.68
CA GLN A 38 -12.80 -8.59 9.71
C GLN A 38 -11.51 -9.24 9.18
N ALA A 39 -11.57 -9.97 8.06
CA ALA A 39 -10.44 -10.63 7.43
C ALA A 39 -9.93 -9.88 6.19
N TRP A 40 -10.26 -8.59 6.02
CA TRP A 40 -9.90 -7.84 4.82
C TRP A 40 -8.39 -7.83 4.49
N LEU A 41 -7.53 -7.89 5.52
CA LEU A 41 -6.06 -7.90 5.35
C LEU A 41 -5.47 -9.27 4.99
N THR A 42 -6.12 -10.36 5.36
CA THR A 42 -5.54 -11.71 5.30
C THR A 42 -6.30 -12.66 4.38
N GLY A 43 -7.58 -12.40 4.12
CA GLY A 43 -8.47 -13.28 3.38
C GLY A 43 -8.27 -13.28 1.86
N GLY A 44 -7.39 -12.43 1.31
CA GLY A 44 -7.09 -12.38 -0.12
C GLY A 44 -8.20 -11.81 -1.02
N ARG A 45 -9.36 -11.46 -0.44
CA ARG A 45 -10.53 -10.91 -1.16
C ARG A 45 -10.35 -9.46 -1.57
N TRP A 46 -9.54 -8.72 -0.82
CA TRP A 46 -9.26 -7.31 -1.06
C TRP A 46 -7.94 -7.15 -1.78
N GLY A 47 -7.84 -6.10 -2.59
CA GLY A 47 -6.63 -5.75 -3.31
C GLY A 47 -6.31 -4.27 -3.18
N VAL A 48 -5.05 -3.94 -3.36
CA VAL A 48 -4.59 -2.56 -3.43
C VAL A 48 -3.76 -2.35 -4.68
N VAL A 49 -3.90 -1.15 -5.24
CA VAL A 49 -3.09 -0.62 -6.33
C VAL A 49 -2.35 0.59 -5.76
N GLN A 50 -1.04 0.48 -5.62
CA GLN A 50 -0.22 1.54 -5.01
C GLN A 50 0.92 1.93 -5.96
N LEU A 51 0.94 3.19 -6.36
CA LEU A 51 2.05 3.76 -7.11
C LEU A 51 3.06 4.37 -6.13
N TYR A 52 4.32 3.97 -6.26
CA TYR A 52 5.46 4.67 -5.70
C TYR A 52 6.24 5.33 -6.83
N THR A 53 6.53 6.62 -6.65
CA THR A 53 7.44 7.38 -7.50
C THR A 53 8.52 7.95 -6.57
N PRO A 54 9.80 7.61 -6.75
CA PRO A 54 10.86 8.29 -6.02
C PRO A 54 10.80 9.78 -6.35
N ALA A 55 11.09 10.62 -5.36
CA ALA A 55 11.34 12.03 -5.63
C ALA A 55 12.57 12.09 -6.54
N ILE A 56 12.48 12.83 -7.65
CA ILE A 56 13.67 13.18 -8.41
C ILE A 56 14.52 14.02 -7.45
N SER A 57 15.66 13.46 -7.05
CA SER A 57 16.67 14.26 -6.38
C SER A 57 17.37 15.00 -7.50
N ASP A 58 17.05 16.29 -7.68
CA ASP A 58 17.95 17.20 -8.37
C ASP A 58 19.23 17.28 -7.52
N GLN A 59 20.16 16.37 -7.76
CA GLN A 59 21.56 16.55 -7.40
C GLN A 59 22.30 16.76 -8.71
N ASP A 60 22.48 18.05 -9.03
CA ASP A 60 23.41 18.70 -9.97
C ASP A 60 23.66 18.07 -11.35
#